data_AF-A0AA35LID9-F1
#
_entry.id   AF-A0AA35LID9-F1
#
_cell.length_a   1.000
_cell.length_b   1.000
_cell.length_c   1.000
_cell.angle_alpha   90.00
_cell.angle_beta   90.00
_cell.angle_gamma   90.00
#
_symmetry.space_group_name_H-M   'P 1'
#
loop_
_entity.id
_entity.type
_entity.pdbx_description
1 polymer ?
#
loop_
_entity_poly.entity_id
_entity_poly.type
_entity_poly.pdbx_seq_one_letter_code
_entity_poly.pdbx_strand_id
1 'polypeptide(L)'
;MCRPTSRVLGLAKPKKLDANLPRRSIHLYSCGRSSEIWHRPPGLYSIIPSQRILHLAEPRRCAEMYLKKRPRSSPQWPVSSAALCWEASPRILSLSHPRSLPSSFSFPKEPETRVSRSAMHASASARIINISRPVQKRETLCYDSRYKEAPIRHVTRAALNAVASPRIIELARAKALAPGSAPDRPPEWPVSAAAKHAVASPRLGELAQPVARAATQIVQFNPEAFVVKETAKKAYCSERVKELAKPTQR
;
A
#
# COMPACT_ATOMS: atom_id res chain seq x y z
N MET A 1 -0.47 41.15 14.85
CA MET A 1 -0.45 40.09 15.89
C MET A 1 -1.88 39.55 16.05
N CYS A 2 -2.24 38.46 15.38
CA CYS A 2 -3.60 37.91 15.48
C CYS A 2 -3.77 37.12 16.78
N ARG A 3 -4.74 37.52 17.61
CA ARG A 3 -5.09 36.79 18.83
C ARG A 3 -6.00 35.59 18.49
N PRO A 4 -5.74 34.40 19.05
CA PRO A 4 -6.58 33.23 18.81
C PRO A 4 -8.00 33.47 19.37
N THR A 5 -8.99 32.95 18.64
CA THR A 5 -10.40 33.06 19.05
C THR A 5 -10.70 32.19 20.28
N SER A 6 -11.73 32.57 21.04
CA SER A 6 -12.15 31.85 22.27
C SER A 6 -12.39 30.36 22.03
N ARG A 7 -12.90 29.99 20.84
CA ARG A 7 -13.08 28.60 20.43
C ARG A 7 -11.76 27.86 20.27
N VAL A 8 -10.74 28.48 19.67
CA VAL A 8 -9.40 27.89 19.51
C VAL A 8 -8.76 27.68 20.89
N LEU A 9 -8.91 28.63 21.80
CA LEU A 9 -8.45 28.49 23.19
C LEU A 9 -9.21 27.40 23.95
N GLY A 10 -10.50 27.20 23.66
CA GLY A 10 -11.29 26.09 24.23
C GLY A 10 -10.86 24.72 23.72
N LEU A 11 -10.55 24.60 22.43
CA LEU A 11 -10.08 23.35 21.80
C LEU A 11 -8.63 23.02 22.15
N ALA A 12 -7.82 24.03 22.45
CA ALA A 12 -6.43 23.85 22.90
C ALA A 12 -6.33 23.28 24.32
N LYS A 13 -7.43 23.28 25.10
CA LYS A 13 -7.44 22.64 26.42
C LYS A 13 -7.46 21.12 26.26
N PRO A 14 -6.58 20.37 26.95
CA PRO A 14 -6.58 18.92 26.90
C PRO A 14 -7.91 18.39 27.43
N LYS A 15 -8.47 17.40 26.74
CA LYS A 15 -9.73 16.79 27.11
C LYS A 15 -9.54 16.07 28.44
N LYS A 16 -10.30 16.47 29.48
CA LYS A 16 -10.29 15.79 30.77
C LYS A 16 -10.95 14.41 30.59
N LEU A 17 -10.18 13.35 30.79
CA LEU A 17 -10.68 11.99 30.86
C LEU A 17 -11.13 11.75 32.31
N ASP A 18 -12.40 11.37 32.50
CA ASP A 18 -12.88 10.94 33.82
C ASP A 18 -12.16 9.65 34.22
N ALA A 19 -11.50 9.67 35.38
CA ALA A 19 -10.76 8.52 35.93
C ALA A 19 -11.65 7.28 36.20
N ASN A 20 -12.97 7.48 36.26
CA ASN A 20 -13.98 6.44 36.50
C ASN A 20 -14.55 5.82 35.23
N LEU A 21 -14.01 6.13 34.04
CA LEU A 21 -14.39 5.41 32.83
C LEU A 21 -13.95 3.94 33.00
N PRO A 22 -14.87 2.97 32.85
CA PRO A 22 -14.52 1.56 33.00
C PRO A 22 -13.36 1.25 32.04
N ARG A 23 -12.26 0.69 32.56
CA ARG A 23 -11.11 0.23 31.76
C ARG A 23 -11.59 -0.89 30.84
N ARG A 24 -11.98 -0.55 29.61
CA ARG A 24 -12.52 -1.51 28.64
C ARG A 24 -11.39 -2.38 28.09
N SER A 25 -11.62 -3.68 28.05
CA SER A 25 -10.69 -4.64 27.46
C SER A 25 -10.48 -4.31 25.97
N ILE A 26 -9.23 -4.04 25.60
CA ILE A 26 -8.82 -3.80 24.22
C ILE A 26 -8.83 -5.18 23.54
N HIS A 27 -9.86 -5.47 22.74
CA HIS A 27 -10.01 -6.79 22.15
C HIS A 27 -9.02 -6.99 21.00
N LEU A 28 -8.29 -8.08 21.14
CA LEU A 28 -7.55 -8.84 20.16
C LEU A 28 -8.49 -9.23 19.01
N TYR A 29 -8.29 -8.75 17.77
CA TYR A 29 -8.35 -9.50 16.49
C TYR A 29 -8.19 -8.55 15.28
N SER A 30 -7.12 -8.80 14.52
CA SER A 30 -6.85 -8.53 13.09
C SER A 30 -7.08 -7.12 12.50
N CYS A 31 -6.05 -6.27 12.55
CA CYS A 31 -5.49 -5.51 11.40
C CYS A 31 -4.41 -4.47 11.81
N GLY A 32 -3.96 -4.45 13.07
CA GLY A 32 -2.90 -3.51 13.49
C GLY A 32 -3.36 -2.06 13.63
N ARG A 33 -4.66 -1.77 13.46
CA ARG A 33 -5.29 -0.52 13.90
C ARG A 33 -6.14 -0.77 15.13
N SER A 34 -5.97 0.06 16.16
CA SER A 34 -6.80 0.08 17.37
C SER A 34 -8.18 0.64 17.04
N SER A 35 -9.05 -0.16 16.43
CA SER A 35 -10.47 0.15 16.35
C SER A 35 -11.22 -0.74 17.33
N GLU A 36 -11.79 -0.13 18.36
CA GLU A 36 -12.75 -0.76 19.25
C GLU A 36 -13.94 -1.22 18.40
N ILE A 37 -14.13 -2.55 18.25
CA ILE A 37 -15.40 -3.08 17.74
C ILE A 37 -16.39 -2.94 18.89
N TRP A 38 -17.13 -1.84 18.90
CA TRP A 38 -18.18 -1.60 19.88
C TRP A 38 -19.15 -2.77 19.89
N HIS A 39 -19.36 -3.42 21.04
CA HIS A 39 -20.49 -4.33 21.22
C HIS A 39 -21.76 -3.53 20.90
N ARG A 40 -22.43 -3.88 19.81
CA ARG A 40 -23.61 -3.18 19.35
C ARG A 40 -24.73 -3.44 20.37
N PRO A 41 -25.25 -2.42 21.09
CA PRO A 41 -26.36 -2.65 21.99
C PRO A 41 -27.57 -3.14 21.17
N PRO A 42 -28.35 -4.12 21.65
CA PRO A 42 -29.45 -4.70 20.87
C PRO A 42 -30.47 -3.66 20.38
N GLY A 43 -30.62 -2.55 21.12
CA GLY A 43 -31.48 -1.42 20.74
C GLY A 43 -30.93 -0.48 19.64
N LEU A 44 -29.73 -0.71 19.11
CA LEU A 44 -29.17 0.15 18.05
C LEU A 44 -29.96 0.02 16.73
N TYR A 45 -30.55 -1.16 16.48
CA TYR A 45 -31.39 -1.41 15.30
C TYR A 45 -32.79 -0.79 15.41
N SER A 46 -33.17 -0.31 16.59
CA SER A 46 -34.42 0.39 16.85
C SER A 46 -34.25 1.91 17.04
N ILE A 47 -33.05 2.46 16.80
CA ILE A 47 -32.82 3.91 16.90
C ILE A 47 -33.50 4.61 15.74
N ILE A 48 -34.56 5.34 16.06
CA ILE A 48 -35.20 6.27 15.13
C ILE A 48 -34.23 7.46 14.94
N PRO A 49 -33.80 7.76 13.70
CA PRO A 49 -32.89 8.87 13.45
C PRO A 49 -33.52 10.18 13.90
N SER A 50 -32.71 11.06 14.53
CA SER A 50 -33.19 12.39 14.92
C SER A 50 -33.57 13.20 13.68
N GLN A 51 -34.47 14.18 13.84
CA GLN A 51 -34.88 15.08 12.75
C GLN A 51 -33.69 15.73 12.03
N ARG A 52 -32.61 16.05 12.77
CA ARG A 52 -31.38 16.57 12.19
C ARG A 52 -30.67 15.56 11.29
N ILE A 53 -30.61 14.29 11.69
CA ILE A 53 -30.01 13.23 10.87
C ILE A 53 -30.84 13.00 9.61
N LEU A 54 -32.16 12.98 9.75
CA LEU A 54 -33.08 12.91 8.60
C LEU A 54 -32.85 14.07 7.64
N HIS A 55 -32.75 15.30 8.14
CA HIS A 55 -32.47 16.48 7.33
C HIS A 55 -31.09 16.46 6.66
N LEU A 56 -30.06 15.88 7.31
CA LEU A 56 -28.73 15.72 6.72
C LEU A 56 -28.67 14.57 5.70
N ALA A 57 -29.54 13.58 5.85
CA ALA A 57 -29.69 12.47 4.91
C ALA A 57 -30.47 12.89 3.65
N GLU A 58 -31.23 13.99 3.71
CA GLU A 58 -31.81 14.57 2.50
C GLU A 58 -30.68 14.92 1.50
N PRO A 59 -30.82 14.50 0.23
CA PRO A 59 -29.84 14.84 -0.78
C PRO A 59 -29.73 16.36 -0.86
N ARG A 60 -28.50 16.87 -0.87
CA ARG A 60 -28.26 18.31 -1.07
C ARG A 60 -28.95 18.74 -2.36
N ARG A 61 -29.95 19.62 -2.23
CA ARG A 61 -30.64 20.20 -3.38
C ARG A 61 -29.61 20.97 -4.20
N CYS A 62 -29.36 20.50 -5.41
CA CYS A 62 -28.54 21.22 -6.38
C CYS A 62 -29.19 22.59 -6.61
N ALA A 63 -28.44 23.67 -6.40
CA ALA A 63 -28.94 25.01 -6.67
C ALA A 63 -29.39 25.11 -8.14
N GLU A 64 -30.55 25.71 -8.40
CA GLU A 64 -31.06 25.86 -9.77
C GLU A 64 -30.08 26.59 -10.69
N MET A 65 -29.32 27.55 -10.14
CA MET A 65 -28.24 28.21 -10.86
C MET A 65 -27.12 27.25 -11.29
N TYR A 66 -26.80 26.24 -10.49
CA TYR A 66 -25.82 25.21 -10.85
C TYR A 66 -26.35 24.29 -11.95
N LEU A 67 -27.64 23.94 -11.94
CA LEU A 67 -28.27 23.16 -13.03
C LEU A 67 -28.31 23.95 -14.34
N LYS A 68 -28.66 25.24 -14.29
CA LYS A 68 -28.70 26.14 -15.46
C LYS A 68 -27.30 26.44 -16.01
N LYS A 69 -26.27 26.52 -15.16
CA LYS A 69 -24.88 26.80 -15.55
C LYS A 69 -24.03 25.54 -15.80
N ARG A 70 -24.60 24.34 -15.71
CA ARG A 70 -23.84 23.10 -15.92
C ARG A 70 -23.42 23.02 -17.39
N PRO A 71 -22.12 23.04 -17.72
CA PRO A 71 -21.65 22.89 -19.11
C PRO A 71 -21.76 21.44 -19.62
N ARG A 72 -22.44 20.57 -18.87
CA ARG A 72 -22.58 19.14 -19.15
C ARG A 72 -24.05 18.76 -19.02
N SER A 73 -24.83 18.97 -20.06
CA SER A 73 -25.51 17.80 -20.59
C SER A 73 -24.38 16.84 -20.98
N SER A 74 -24.25 15.71 -20.29
CA SER A 74 -23.66 14.58 -21.01
C SER A 74 -24.45 14.52 -22.32
N PRO A 75 -23.81 14.55 -23.50
CA PRO A 75 -24.55 14.43 -24.74
C PRO A 75 -25.48 13.22 -24.54
N GLN A 76 -26.79 13.43 -24.62
CA GLN A 76 -27.67 12.31 -24.87
C GLN A 76 -27.25 11.90 -26.27
N TRP A 77 -26.33 10.94 -26.34
CA TRP A 77 -25.95 10.34 -27.59
C TRP A 77 -27.22 9.61 -28.04
N PRO A 78 -27.92 10.07 -29.08
CA PRO A 78 -29.05 9.34 -29.57
C PRO A 78 -28.50 7.98 -30.01
N VAL A 79 -28.93 6.92 -29.32
CA VAL A 79 -28.62 5.57 -29.78
C VAL A 79 -29.32 5.44 -31.12
N SER A 80 -28.57 5.12 -32.17
CA SER A 80 -29.17 4.98 -33.50
C SER A 80 -30.28 3.93 -33.44
N SER A 81 -31.35 4.14 -34.21
CA SER A 81 -32.43 3.15 -34.34
C SER A 81 -31.87 1.77 -34.72
N ALA A 82 -30.85 1.74 -35.58
CA ALA A 82 -30.13 0.53 -35.96
C ALA A 82 -29.46 -0.19 -34.77
N ALA A 83 -28.95 0.53 -33.77
CA ALA A 83 -28.38 -0.07 -32.57
C ALA A 83 -29.45 -0.55 -31.57
N LEU A 84 -30.63 0.09 -31.54
CA LEU A 84 -31.77 -0.37 -30.72
C LEU A 84 -32.45 -1.61 -31.31
N CYS A 85 -32.47 -1.73 -32.63
CA CYS A 85 -33.05 -2.85 -33.37
C CYS A 85 -32.02 -3.89 -33.79
N TRP A 86 -30.83 -3.89 -33.18
CA TRP A 86 -29.76 -4.80 -33.60
C TRP A 86 -30.01 -6.22 -33.08
N GLU A 87 -30.01 -7.19 -34.00
CA GLU A 87 -30.09 -8.60 -33.69
C GLU A 87 -28.71 -9.24 -33.57
N ALA A 88 -28.55 -10.11 -32.57
CA ALA A 88 -27.30 -10.80 -32.33
C ALA A 88 -26.91 -11.71 -33.49
N SER A 89 -25.71 -11.50 -34.04
CA SER A 89 -25.17 -12.41 -35.06
C SER A 89 -25.08 -13.84 -34.52
N PRO A 90 -25.20 -14.88 -35.38
CA PRO A 90 -25.13 -16.27 -34.95
C PRO A 90 -23.81 -16.60 -34.23
N ARG A 91 -22.72 -15.89 -34.57
CA ARG A 91 -21.44 -16.00 -33.86
C ARG A 91 -21.53 -15.47 -32.43
N ILE A 92 -22.20 -14.35 -32.20
CA ILE A 92 -22.35 -13.76 -30.86
C ILE A 92 -23.23 -14.65 -29.99
N LEU A 93 -24.29 -15.23 -30.56
CA LEU A 93 -25.10 -16.26 -29.90
C LEU A 93 -24.29 -17.53 -29.60
N SER A 94 -23.38 -17.94 -30.49
CA SER A 94 -22.49 -19.07 -30.21
C SER A 94 -21.51 -18.77 -29.08
N LEU A 95 -20.95 -17.56 -29.02
CA LEU A 95 -20.01 -17.14 -27.98
C LEU A 95 -20.67 -16.85 -26.63
N SER A 96 -21.97 -16.55 -26.59
CA SER A 96 -22.69 -16.34 -25.33
C SER A 96 -22.88 -17.63 -24.52
N HIS A 97 -22.75 -18.79 -25.15
CA HIS A 97 -22.79 -20.06 -24.45
C HIS A 97 -21.45 -20.29 -23.72
N PRO A 98 -21.46 -20.63 -22.42
CA PRO A 98 -20.24 -20.94 -21.69
C PRO A 98 -19.57 -22.17 -22.32
N ARG A 99 -18.24 -22.17 -22.35
CA ARG A 99 -17.47 -23.33 -22.82
C ARG A 99 -17.69 -24.50 -21.89
N SER A 100 -17.89 -25.70 -22.43
CA SER A 100 -17.91 -26.93 -21.64
C SER A 100 -16.56 -27.14 -20.95
N LEU A 101 -16.60 -27.62 -19.71
CA LEU A 101 -15.39 -28.01 -19.00
C LEU A 101 -14.74 -29.20 -19.73
N PRO A 102 -13.41 -29.21 -19.94
CA PRO A 102 -12.74 -30.34 -20.54
C PRO A 102 -12.86 -31.57 -19.62
N SER A 103 -12.89 -32.77 -20.20
CA SER A 103 -12.99 -34.04 -19.45
C SER A 103 -11.90 -34.22 -18.37
N SER A 104 -10.75 -33.57 -18.55
CA SER A 104 -9.62 -33.56 -17.61
C SER A 104 -9.77 -32.59 -16.43
N PHE A 105 -10.80 -31.73 -16.43
CA PHE A 105 -11.00 -30.77 -15.35
C PHE A 105 -11.55 -31.48 -14.11
N SER A 106 -10.80 -31.42 -13.01
CA SER A 106 -11.25 -31.86 -11.69
C SER A 106 -11.37 -30.64 -10.77
N PHE A 107 -12.45 -30.59 -9.99
CA PHE A 107 -12.58 -29.57 -8.96
C PHE A 107 -11.52 -29.80 -7.86
N PRO A 108 -10.98 -28.74 -7.24
CA PRO A 108 -10.10 -28.89 -6.10
C PRO A 108 -10.84 -29.68 -5.01
N LYS A 109 -10.22 -30.76 -4.53
CA LYS A 109 -10.76 -31.54 -3.40
C LYS A 109 -10.94 -30.60 -2.21
N GLU A 110 -12.11 -30.63 -1.59
CA GLU A 110 -12.29 -29.97 -0.29
C GLU A 110 -11.23 -30.53 0.66
N PRO A 111 -10.50 -29.67 1.41
CA PRO A 111 -9.56 -30.15 2.40
C PRO A 111 -10.36 -30.79 3.54
N GLU A 112 -10.64 -32.09 3.44
CA GLU A 112 -11.07 -32.92 4.56
C GLU A 112 -9.91 -33.03 5.55
N THR A 113 -9.64 -31.96 6.30
CA THR A 113 -8.79 -32.05 7.49
C THR A 113 -9.60 -32.80 8.55
N ARG A 114 -9.59 -34.13 8.49
CA ARG A 114 -10.19 -34.99 9.52
C ARG A 114 -9.43 -34.79 10.82
N VAL A 115 -9.92 -33.89 11.66
CA VAL A 115 -9.38 -33.67 13.01
C VAL A 115 -9.64 -34.94 13.84
N SER A 116 -8.60 -35.48 14.46
CA SER A 116 -8.73 -36.66 15.33
C SER A 116 -9.51 -36.31 16.60
N ARG A 117 -10.20 -37.30 17.19
CA ARG A 117 -10.92 -37.10 18.47
C ARG A 117 -9.99 -36.59 19.58
N SER A 118 -8.74 -37.07 19.61
CA SER A 118 -7.73 -36.60 20.58
C SER A 118 -7.39 -35.12 20.38
N ALA A 119 -7.29 -34.63 19.14
CA ALA A 119 -7.06 -33.23 18.85
C ALA A 119 -8.28 -32.35 19.21
N MET A 120 -9.51 -32.85 19.02
CA MET A 120 -10.73 -32.12 19.44
C MET A 120 -10.85 -31.98 20.97
N HIS A 121 -10.36 -32.97 21.71
CA HIS A 121 -10.45 -33.00 23.18
C HIS A 121 -9.16 -32.56 23.90
N ALA A 122 -8.13 -32.15 23.17
CA ALA A 122 -6.87 -31.70 23.77
C ALA A 122 -7.10 -30.41 24.57
N SER A 123 -6.71 -30.41 25.85
CA SER A 123 -6.76 -29.23 26.71
C SER A 123 -5.35 -28.67 26.94
N ALA A 124 -5.27 -27.35 27.11
CA ALA A 124 -4.00 -26.67 27.36
C ALA A 124 -3.46 -27.02 28.76
N SER A 125 -2.15 -27.25 28.88
CA SER A 125 -1.51 -27.46 30.18
C SER A 125 -1.58 -26.19 31.04
N ALA A 126 -1.50 -26.33 32.37
CA ALA A 126 -1.50 -25.20 33.30
C ALA A 126 -0.43 -24.15 32.96
N ARG A 127 0.75 -24.60 32.47
CA ARG A 127 1.80 -23.71 31.98
C ARG A 127 1.37 -22.91 30.76
N ILE A 128 0.76 -23.56 29.75
CA ILE A 128 0.26 -22.89 28.54
C ILE A 128 -0.82 -21.88 28.91
N ILE A 129 -1.74 -22.25 29.80
CA ILE A 129 -2.78 -21.36 30.33
C ILE A 129 -2.16 -20.16 31.06
N ASN A 130 -1.08 -20.36 31.81
CA ASN A 130 -0.41 -19.25 32.50
C ASN A 130 0.35 -18.32 31.54
N ILE A 131 0.95 -18.86 30.48
CA ILE A 131 1.63 -18.06 29.43
C ILE A 131 0.62 -17.33 28.55
N SER A 132 -0.57 -17.90 28.32
CA SER A 132 -1.62 -17.24 27.53
C SER A 132 -2.28 -16.07 28.26
N ARG A 133 -2.11 -15.95 29.58
CA ARG A 133 -2.56 -14.77 30.32
C ARG A 133 -1.79 -13.54 29.85
N PRO A 134 -2.47 -12.41 29.59
CA PRO A 134 -1.79 -11.20 29.17
C PRO A 134 -0.84 -10.74 30.26
N VAL A 135 0.40 -10.42 29.87
CA VAL A 135 1.37 -9.81 30.79
C VAL A 135 0.84 -8.44 31.21
N GLN A 136 0.49 -8.30 32.49
CA GLN A 136 0.14 -7.00 33.07
C GLN A 136 1.38 -6.10 33.06
N LYS A 137 1.48 -5.22 32.07
CA LYS A 137 2.52 -4.20 32.02
C LYS A 137 2.24 -3.19 33.13
N ARG A 138 3.14 -3.08 34.11
CA ARG A 138 3.12 -1.94 35.05
C ARG A 138 3.27 -0.66 34.24
N GLU A 139 2.50 0.37 34.61
CA GLU A 139 2.37 1.68 33.96
C GLU A 139 3.68 2.48 34.13
N THR A 140 4.75 2.01 33.48
CA THR A 140 6.09 2.60 33.44
C THR A 140 6.51 2.69 31.97
N LEU A 141 5.66 3.35 31.18
CA LEU A 141 5.96 3.65 29.77
C LEU A 141 6.90 4.86 29.63
N CYS A 142 7.15 5.56 30.73
CA CYS A 142 8.15 6.61 30.87
C CYS A 142 9.34 6.00 31.62
N TYR A 143 10.39 5.65 30.88
CA TYR A 143 11.71 5.48 31.51
C TYR A 143 12.28 6.87 31.70
N ASP A 144 12.80 7.18 32.88
CA ASP A 144 13.55 8.41 33.08
C ASP A 144 14.63 8.48 32.00
N SER A 145 14.71 9.63 31.32
CA SER A 145 15.77 9.91 30.35
C SER A 145 17.09 9.95 31.11
N ARG A 146 17.69 8.79 31.31
CA ARG A 146 19.06 8.65 31.81
C ARG A 146 20.02 8.69 30.61
N TYR A 147 21.27 9.01 30.92
CA TYR A 147 22.40 9.17 30.00
C TYR A 147 22.35 8.23 28.78
N LYS A 148 22.85 8.71 27.63
CA LYS A 148 22.79 8.01 26.32
C LYS A 148 23.33 6.57 26.34
N GLU A 149 24.18 6.22 27.31
CA GLU A 149 24.80 4.90 27.46
C GLU A 149 24.06 3.96 28.41
N ALA A 150 23.03 4.43 29.11
CA ALA A 150 22.26 3.60 30.03
C ALA A 150 21.27 2.71 29.25
N PRO A 151 21.11 1.42 29.63
CA PRO A 151 20.09 0.56 29.06
C PRO A 151 18.70 1.18 29.22
N ILE A 152 17.91 1.17 28.14
CA ILE A 152 16.53 1.70 28.12
C ILE A 152 15.68 1.02 29.21
N ARG A 153 15.99 -0.23 29.60
CA ARG A 153 15.33 -0.97 30.67
C ARG A 153 16.33 -1.46 31.70
N HIS A 154 15.92 -1.49 32.97
CA HIS A 154 16.70 -2.10 34.03
C HIS A 154 16.91 -3.60 33.74
N VAL A 155 18.16 -4.00 33.53
CA VAL A 155 18.54 -5.41 33.37
C VAL A 155 18.63 -6.04 34.76
N THR A 156 17.96 -7.16 34.98
CA THR A 156 18.02 -7.84 36.28
C THR A 156 19.42 -8.39 36.53
N ARG A 157 19.84 -8.44 37.80
CA ARG A 157 21.16 -9.00 38.19
C ARG A 157 21.33 -10.44 37.73
N ALA A 158 20.26 -11.23 37.77
CA ALA A 158 20.23 -12.60 37.26
C ALA A 158 20.49 -12.70 35.75
N ALA A 159 19.95 -11.75 34.95
CA ALA A 159 20.19 -11.72 33.52
C ALA A 159 21.63 -11.27 33.18
N LEU A 160 22.18 -10.31 33.94
CA LEU A 160 23.58 -9.89 33.78
C LEU A 160 24.57 -11.00 34.13
N ASN A 161 24.23 -11.82 35.11
CA ASN A 161 25.07 -12.92 35.57
C ASN A 161 24.72 -14.27 34.89
N ALA A 162 23.84 -14.27 33.89
CA ALA A 162 23.42 -15.50 33.23
C ALA A 162 24.57 -16.06 32.37
N VAL A 163 25.01 -17.27 32.70
CA VAL A 163 26.02 -18.01 31.93
C VAL A 163 25.30 -18.85 30.87
N ALA A 164 25.77 -18.78 29.63
CA ALA A 164 25.23 -19.58 28.54
C ALA A 164 25.43 -21.08 28.81
N SER A 165 24.41 -21.89 28.53
CA SER A 165 24.54 -23.35 28.64
C SER A 165 25.45 -23.89 27.52
N PRO A 166 26.07 -25.09 27.70
CA PRO A 166 26.94 -25.68 26.68
C PRO A 166 26.29 -25.76 25.29
N ARG A 167 25.00 -26.12 25.25
CA ARG A 167 24.21 -26.15 24.02
C ARG A 167 24.08 -24.78 23.35
N ILE A 168 23.89 -23.71 24.13
CA ILE A 168 23.79 -22.34 23.57
C ILE A 168 25.15 -21.92 23.00
N ILE A 169 26.25 -22.29 23.65
CA ILE A 169 27.61 -22.02 23.17
C ILE A 169 27.86 -22.76 21.85
N GLU A 170 27.44 -24.02 21.74
CA GLU A 170 27.53 -24.80 20.49
C GLU A 170 26.71 -24.19 19.36
N LEU A 171 25.46 -23.80 19.64
CA LEU A 171 24.58 -23.16 18.65
C LEU A 171 25.05 -21.76 18.25
N ALA A 172 25.77 -21.06 19.13
CA ALA A 172 26.37 -19.76 18.84
C ALA A 172 27.61 -19.88 17.94
N ARG A 173 28.17 -21.08 17.74
CA ARG A 173 29.26 -21.28 16.77
C ARG A 173 28.72 -20.97 15.38
N ALA A 174 29.43 -20.10 14.66
CA ALA A 174 29.12 -19.80 13.27
C ALA A 174 29.12 -21.11 12.46
N LYS A 175 28.14 -21.25 11.57
CA LYS A 175 28.05 -22.42 10.70
C LYS A 175 29.27 -22.43 9.76
N ALA A 176 29.96 -23.56 9.67
CA ALA A 176 31.04 -23.72 8.73
C ALA A 176 30.52 -23.50 7.29
N LEU A 177 31.24 -22.69 6.52
CA LEU A 177 30.96 -22.49 5.11
C LEU A 177 31.16 -23.82 4.35
N ALA A 178 30.31 -24.09 3.37
CA ALA A 178 30.45 -25.27 2.53
C ALA A 178 31.78 -25.22 1.75
N PRO A 179 32.44 -26.36 1.48
CA PRO A 179 33.62 -26.39 0.63
C PRO A 179 33.26 -25.84 -0.76
N GLY A 180 33.90 -24.74 -1.16
CA GLY A 180 33.60 -24.00 -2.39
C GLY A 180 32.74 -22.74 -2.22
N SER A 181 32.25 -22.45 -1.01
CA SER A 181 31.60 -21.16 -0.72
C SER A 181 32.66 -20.06 -0.64
N ALA A 182 32.73 -19.21 -1.66
CA ALA A 182 33.48 -17.97 -1.57
C ALA A 182 32.82 -17.03 -0.56
N PRO A 183 33.59 -16.22 0.20
CA PRO A 183 33.01 -15.12 0.96
C PRO A 183 32.27 -14.18 0.02
N ASP A 184 31.24 -13.48 0.55
CA ASP A 184 30.57 -12.44 -0.21
C ASP A 184 31.60 -11.47 -0.79
N ARG A 185 31.44 -11.16 -2.08
CA ARG A 185 32.30 -10.20 -2.79
C ARG A 185 32.32 -8.88 -1.97
N PRO A 186 33.49 -8.25 -1.77
CA PRO A 186 33.54 -6.97 -1.06
C PRO A 186 32.60 -5.95 -1.73
N PRO A 187 31.89 -5.11 -0.94
CA PRO A 187 30.90 -4.16 -1.46
C PRO A 187 31.50 -3.08 -2.37
N GLU A 188 32.83 -2.95 -2.35
CA GLU A 188 33.60 -2.02 -3.16
C GLU A 188 33.90 -2.66 -4.52
N TRP A 189 33.08 -2.35 -5.52
CA TRP A 189 33.49 -2.56 -6.90
C TRP A 189 34.60 -1.54 -7.24
N PRO A 190 35.82 -1.97 -7.60
CA PRO A 190 36.82 -1.04 -8.09
C PRO A 190 36.34 -0.48 -9.43
N VAL A 191 36.02 0.81 -9.46
CA VAL A 191 35.70 1.51 -10.70
C VAL A 191 36.93 1.48 -11.60
N SER A 192 36.79 0.96 -12.82
CA SER A 192 37.90 0.87 -13.77
C SER A 192 38.46 2.26 -14.09
N ALA A 193 39.76 2.34 -14.40
CA ALA A 193 40.39 3.60 -14.79
C ALA A 193 39.66 4.25 -15.99
N ALA A 194 39.22 3.44 -16.96
CA ALA A 194 38.44 3.89 -18.10
C ALA A 194 37.13 4.56 -17.69
N ALA A 195 36.42 4.02 -16.70
CA ALA A 195 35.19 4.63 -16.19
C ALA A 195 35.46 5.93 -15.40
N LYS A 196 36.56 6.02 -14.66
CA LYS A 196 36.97 7.25 -13.96
C LYS A 196 37.38 8.39 -14.91
N HIS A 197 37.92 8.04 -16.07
CA HIS A 197 38.42 8.98 -17.08
C HIS A 197 37.48 9.17 -18.27
N ALA A 198 36.25 8.64 -18.22
CA ALA A 198 35.29 8.80 -19.30
C ALA A 198 34.84 10.27 -19.42
N VAL A 199 35.09 10.88 -20.59
CA VAL A 199 34.63 12.23 -20.91
C VAL A 199 33.30 12.14 -21.68
N ALA A 200 32.34 13.00 -21.32
CA ALA A 200 31.05 13.06 -21.99
C ALA A 200 31.21 13.41 -23.48
N SER A 201 30.43 12.75 -24.36
CA SER A 201 30.40 13.11 -25.78
C SER A 201 29.82 14.52 -25.97
N PRO A 202 30.18 15.25 -27.05
CA PRO A 202 29.68 16.61 -27.28
C PRO A 202 28.15 16.68 -27.26
N ARG A 203 27.49 15.69 -27.88
CA ARG A 203 26.02 15.55 -27.87
C ARG A 203 25.46 15.31 -26.46
N LEU A 204 26.16 14.58 -25.60
CA LEU A 204 25.73 14.38 -24.21
C LEU A 204 25.83 15.70 -23.42
N GLY A 205 26.84 16.53 -23.72
CA GLY A 205 26.95 17.89 -23.19
C GLY A 205 25.79 18.79 -23.64
N GLU A 206 25.43 18.75 -24.92
CA GLU A 206 24.25 19.48 -25.45
C GLU A 206 22.95 19.05 -24.76
N LEU A 207 22.74 17.74 -24.59
CA LEU A 207 21.53 17.19 -23.95
C LEU A 207 21.48 17.46 -22.44
N ALA A 208 22.63 17.63 -21.78
CA ALA A 208 22.70 17.96 -20.37
C ALA A 208 22.31 19.42 -20.09
N GLN A 209 22.32 20.29 -21.10
CA GLN A 209 21.85 21.66 -20.93
C GLN A 209 20.31 21.68 -20.83
N PRO A 210 19.74 22.42 -19.86
CA PRO A 210 18.29 22.54 -19.74
C PRO A 210 17.73 23.22 -20.99
N VAL A 211 16.66 22.65 -21.54
CA VAL A 211 15.96 23.25 -22.67
C VAL A 211 15.40 24.61 -22.25
N ALA A 212 15.89 25.69 -22.87
CA ALA A 212 15.35 27.03 -22.68
C ALA A 212 13.91 27.07 -23.21
N ARG A 213 12.93 27.05 -22.30
CA ARG A 213 11.52 27.18 -22.65
C ARG A 213 11.16 28.66 -22.76
N ALA A 214 10.59 29.07 -23.89
CA ALA A 214 10.01 30.40 -24.04
C ALA A 214 8.83 30.61 -23.06
N ALA A 215 8.50 31.86 -22.78
CA ALA A 215 7.37 32.22 -21.90
C ALA A 215 6.07 31.56 -22.38
N THR A 216 5.26 31.07 -21.44
CA THR A 216 4.03 30.30 -21.69
C THR A 216 3.03 30.98 -22.63
N GLN A 217 3.04 32.32 -22.69
CA GLN A 217 2.18 33.12 -23.58
C GLN A 217 2.55 32.96 -25.07
N ILE A 218 3.79 32.61 -25.39
CA ILE A 218 4.29 32.39 -26.76
C ILE A 218 4.16 30.92 -27.16
N VAL A 219 4.24 30.00 -26.19
CA VAL A 219 4.21 28.54 -26.44
C VAL A 219 2.81 28.02 -26.79
N GLN A 220 1.74 28.76 -26.46
CA GLN A 220 0.37 28.33 -26.71
C GLN A 220 -0.02 28.29 -28.20
N PHE A 221 0.68 29.01 -29.07
CA PHE A 221 0.38 29.04 -30.50
C PHE A 221 1.64 28.84 -31.33
N ASN A 222 1.83 27.60 -31.79
CA ASN A 222 2.84 27.28 -32.81
C ASN A 222 2.14 27.10 -34.16
N PRO A 223 2.26 28.07 -35.10
CA PRO A 223 1.61 27.97 -36.42
C PRO A 223 2.16 26.82 -37.26
N GLU A 224 3.38 26.37 -36.95
CA GLU A 224 4.08 25.27 -37.63
C GLU A 224 3.93 23.94 -36.88
N ALA A 225 3.00 23.82 -35.92
CA ALA A 225 2.84 22.61 -35.11
C ALA A 225 2.58 21.34 -35.93
N PHE A 226 1.94 21.49 -37.10
CA PHE A 226 1.61 20.40 -38.01
C PHE A 226 2.56 20.30 -39.21
N VAL A 227 3.57 21.17 -39.28
CA VAL A 227 4.57 21.17 -40.36
C VAL A 227 5.80 20.38 -39.91
N VAL A 228 6.15 19.37 -40.71
CA VAL A 228 7.31 18.53 -40.43
C VAL A 228 8.59 19.35 -40.59
N LYS A 229 9.34 19.49 -39.50
CA LYS A 229 10.64 20.21 -39.49
C LYS A 229 11.59 19.61 -40.53
N GLU A 230 12.32 20.46 -41.26
CA GLU A 230 13.31 20.02 -42.26
C GLU A 230 14.40 19.08 -41.69
N THR A 231 14.72 19.23 -40.40
CA THR A 231 15.63 18.30 -39.70
C THR A 231 15.03 16.92 -39.47
N ALA A 232 13.71 16.85 -39.25
CA ALA A 232 12.99 15.58 -39.14
C ALA A 232 12.89 14.86 -40.50
N LYS A 233 12.81 15.62 -41.60
CA LYS A 233 12.90 15.06 -42.96
C LYS A 233 14.28 14.47 -43.29
N LYS A 234 15.32 14.84 -42.54
CA LYS A 234 16.70 14.34 -42.68
C LYS A 234 17.03 13.17 -41.73
N ALA A 235 16.06 12.66 -40.97
CA ALA A 235 16.31 11.56 -40.05
C ALA A 235 16.63 10.27 -40.82
N TYR A 236 17.83 9.73 -40.61
CA TYR A 236 18.23 8.43 -41.17
C TYR A 236 18.15 7.35 -40.10
N CYS A 237 17.80 6.13 -40.51
CA CYS A 237 17.82 4.97 -39.62
C CYS A 237 19.27 4.57 -39.34
N SER A 238 19.71 4.69 -38.09
CA SER A 238 21.05 4.23 -37.66
C SER A 238 21.22 2.74 -37.88
N GLU A 239 22.45 2.30 -38.19
CA GLU A 239 22.77 0.88 -38.43
C GLU A 239 22.27 -0.05 -37.31
N ARG A 240 22.48 0.34 -36.05
CA ARG A 240 22.00 -0.42 -34.89
C ARG A 240 20.48 -0.63 -34.90
N VAL A 241 19.70 0.39 -35.27
CA VAL A 241 18.24 0.27 -35.34
C VAL A 241 17.84 -0.64 -36.50
N LYS A 242 18.55 -0.59 -37.64
CA LYS A 242 18.36 -1.53 -38.76
C LYS A 242 18.63 -2.97 -38.33
N GLU A 243 19.68 -3.21 -37.54
CA GLU A 243 20.01 -4.53 -37.02
C GLU A 243 18.95 -5.05 -36.05
N LEU A 244 18.50 -4.22 -35.11
CA LEU A 244 17.47 -4.59 -34.13
C LEU A 244 16.08 -4.79 -34.76
N ALA A 245 15.81 -4.14 -35.90
CA ALA A 245 14.56 -4.32 -36.64
C ALA A 245 14.51 -5.64 -37.43
N LYS A 246 15.62 -6.38 -37.54
CA LYS A 246 15.61 -7.72 -38.14
C LYS A 246 14.79 -8.66 -37.24
N PRO A 247 13.87 -9.46 -37.80
CA PRO A 247 13.10 -10.40 -37.00
C PRO A 247 14.03 -11.42 -36.34
N THR A 248 13.88 -11.61 -35.03
CA THR A 248 14.54 -12.70 -34.31
C THR A 248 14.02 -14.02 -34.86
N GLN A 249 14.92 -14.84 -35.40
CA GLN A 249 14.59 -16.21 -35.79
C GLN A 249 14.21 -17.00 -34.52
N ARG A 250 13.07 -17.70 -34.57
CA ARG A 250 12.58 -18.60 -33.53
C ARG A 250 12.89 -20.04 -33.91
#